data_AF-A0A1G8VE41-F1
#
_entry.id   AF-A0A1G8VE41-F1
#
_cell.length_a   1.000
_cell.length_b   1.000
_cell.length_c   1.000
_cell.angle_alpha   90.00
_cell.angle_beta   90.00
_cell.angle_gamma   90.00
#
_symmetry.space_group_name_H-M   'P 1'
#
loop_
_entity.id
_entity.type
_entity.pdbx_description
1 polymer ?
#
loop_
_entity_poly.entity_id
_entity_poly.type
_entity_poly.pdbx_seq_one_letter_code
_entity_poly.pdbx_strand_id
1 'polypeptide(L)'
;MTNYTDSIARFRYPCKGSLDSVLGTSLKTLFCHQGQDNPLRFVAIQAGGLFASLVIISLFLALPLVAPYVALLVALSLYPVLKESAWRRGRDAELTGWPVVIPVATSLVLIVAMPYLTMTVFITMALVWLLATVQLALRPGKGGSEPMMGGYHGPMMADDRGDALYSRRVEPSLLGGEALETPPSVSAAVQDELPDAHQLYLTLWRRSLTALVGLPLALKAAMALLLITAMLVPWAGQLSWESTPASDTATQPEVAPEPEVIKPRAEAILEMPDQYWLWLDNGTLSVRWQGDEAPLGELWSLETAKGDTSCAELVFNDDSAYRPYRVDVEADGFYLAAFSPMDTEILIRQIARRGSFTLCGYPFSLKGSTKALKSHSHFEWFLTR
;
A
#
# COMPACT_ATOMS: atom_id res chain seq x y z
N MET A 1 13.51 -37.73 -42.36
CA MET A 1 13.80 -36.34 -42.78
C MET A 1 12.47 -35.68 -43.08
N THR A 2 11.91 -34.97 -42.11
CA THR A 2 10.60 -34.32 -42.22
C THR A 2 10.74 -32.91 -41.67
N ASN A 3 10.84 -31.98 -42.64
CA ASN A 3 10.51 -30.55 -42.65
C ASN A 3 10.58 -29.79 -41.32
N TYR A 4 11.69 -29.06 -41.16
CA TYR A 4 11.96 -28.05 -40.13
C TYR A 4 11.85 -26.65 -40.74
N THR A 5 10.70 -26.31 -41.31
CA THR A 5 10.48 -24.99 -41.94
C THR A 5 9.05 -24.54 -41.73
N ASP A 6 8.70 -24.11 -40.50
CA ASP A 6 7.47 -23.34 -40.30
C ASP A 6 7.50 -22.35 -39.12
N SER A 7 8.69 -21.99 -38.60
CA SER A 7 8.81 -21.17 -37.38
C SER A 7 9.12 -19.68 -37.60
N ILE A 8 9.32 -19.20 -38.83
CA ILE A 8 9.93 -17.85 -39.04
C ILE A 8 8.91 -16.77 -39.49
N ALA A 9 7.62 -17.08 -39.62
CA ALA A 9 6.65 -16.14 -40.20
C ALA A 9 5.66 -15.51 -39.19
N ARG A 10 6.06 -15.19 -37.95
CA ARG A 10 5.12 -14.59 -36.96
C ARG A 10 5.50 -13.24 -36.33
N PHE A 11 6.59 -12.60 -36.75
CA PHE A 11 6.96 -11.25 -36.28
C PHE A 11 6.91 -10.25 -37.43
N ARG A 12 5.71 -9.80 -37.79
CA ARG A 12 5.58 -8.69 -38.75
C ARG A 12 4.41 -7.78 -38.42
N TYR A 13 4.41 -7.19 -37.22
CA TYR A 13 3.79 -5.88 -36.98
C TYR A 13 4.61 -5.13 -35.93
N PRO A 14 5.21 -3.97 -36.25
CA PRO A 14 5.85 -3.13 -35.24
C PRO A 14 4.79 -2.61 -34.26
N CYS A 15 5.16 -2.44 -32.98
CA CYS A 15 4.37 -1.71 -32.00
C CYS A 15 4.33 -0.22 -32.41
N LYS A 16 3.53 0.10 -33.43
CA LYS A 16 3.39 1.44 -34.02
C LYS A 16 2.28 2.18 -33.27
N GLY A 17 2.63 2.76 -32.13
CA GLY A 17 1.78 3.69 -31.39
C GLY A 17 2.28 5.10 -31.58
N SER A 18 1.40 6.04 -31.93
CA SER A 18 1.62 7.46 -32.26
C SER A 18 2.18 8.35 -31.11
N LEU A 19 3.09 7.82 -30.29
CA LEU A 19 3.72 8.48 -29.13
C LEU A 19 5.26 8.43 -29.25
N ASP A 20 5.75 8.56 -30.48
CA ASP A 20 7.12 8.21 -30.86
C ASP A 20 8.20 9.17 -30.31
N SER A 21 7.84 10.37 -29.84
CA SER A 21 8.81 11.43 -29.55
C SER A 21 9.12 11.72 -28.08
N VAL A 22 8.44 11.12 -27.09
CA VAL A 22 8.56 11.58 -25.67
C VAL A 22 8.89 10.48 -24.64
N LEU A 23 8.57 9.20 -24.90
CA LEU A 23 8.75 8.14 -23.89
C LEU A 23 10.05 7.34 -24.07
N GLY A 24 10.80 7.15 -22.98
CA GLY A 24 11.97 6.27 -22.93
C GLY A 24 11.65 4.80 -23.25
N THR A 25 12.65 4.03 -23.69
CA THR A 25 12.53 2.63 -24.13
C THR A 25 11.80 1.73 -23.13
N SER A 26 12.04 1.90 -21.82
CA SER A 26 11.33 1.16 -20.76
C SER A 26 9.82 1.40 -20.72
N LEU A 27 9.35 2.62 -20.98
CA LEU A 27 7.92 2.94 -20.95
C LEU A 27 7.20 2.45 -22.20
N LYS A 28 7.88 2.42 -23.35
CA LYS A 28 7.34 1.90 -24.62
C LYS A 28 6.94 0.42 -24.52
N THR A 29 7.72 -0.37 -23.78
CA THR A 29 7.43 -1.79 -23.58
C THR A 29 6.17 -2.05 -22.74
N LEU A 30 5.68 -1.09 -21.95
CA LEU A 30 4.48 -1.25 -21.13
C LEU A 30 3.21 -1.28 -21.98
N PHE A 31 3.16 -0.47 -23.04
CA PHE A 31 2.01 -0.35 -23.94
C PHE A 31 2.06 -1.29 -25.14
N CYS A 32 3.17 -2.01 -25.33
CA CYS A 32 3.30 -2.91 -26.46
C CYS A 32 2.41 -4.15 -26.27
N HIS A 33 1.44 -4.29 -27.18
CA HIS A 33 0.52 -5.43 -27.21
C HIS A 33 1.23 -6.73 -27.57
N GLN A 34 2.40 -6.70 -28.22
CA GLN A 34 3.18 -7.89 -28.58
C GLN A 34 4.33 -8.12 -27.58
N GLY A 35 4.68 -9.39 -27.32
CA GLY A 35 5.75 -9.79 -26.39
C GLY A 35 5.32 -10.66 -25.21
N GLN A 36 6.30 -11.07 -24.42
CA GLN A 36 6.22 -11.99 -23.28
C GLN A 36 6.85 -11.31 -22.06
N ASP A 37 6.17 -11.44 -20.92
CA ASP A 37 6.65 -10.92 -19.63
C ASP A 37 7.06 -12.07 -18.71
N ASN A 38 8.23 -11.92 -18.09
CA ASN A 38 8.65 -12.81 -17.01
C ASN A 38 7.72 -12.64 -15.78
N PRO A 39 7.66 -13.61 -14.86
CA PRO A 39 6.70 -13.57 -13.76
C PRO A 39 6.94 -12.40 -12.80
N LEU A 40 8.21 -12.00 -12.60
CA LEU A 40 8.59 -10.91 -11.71
C LEU A 40 8.10 -9.56 -12.25
N ARG A 41 8.31 -9.31 -13.55
CA ARG A 41 7.89 -8.12 -14.29
C ARG A 41 6.38 -8.01 -14.29
N PHE A 42 5.69 -9.12 -14.55
CA PHE A 42 4.23 -9.17 -14.48
C PHE A 42 3.72 -8.75 -13.09
N VAL A 43 4.25 -9.36 -12.01
CA VAL A 43 3.85 -9.03 -10.63
C VAL A 43 4.18 -7.57 -10.29
N ALA A 44 5.36 -7.08 -10.68
CA ALA A 44 5.76 -5.70 -10.44
C ALA A 44 4.84 -4.69 -11.14
N ILE A 45 4.46 -4.93 -12.40
CA ILE A 45 3.51 -4.07 -13.13
C ILE A 45 2.13 -4.12 -12.49
N GLN A 46 1.63 -5.31 -12.12
CA GLN A 46 0.33 -5.46 -11.48
C GLN A 46 0.27 -4.76 -10.11
N ALA A 47 1.24 -5.01 -9.24
CA ALA A 47 1.31 -4.42 -7.91
C ALA A 47 1.54 -2.90 -7.98
N GLY A 48 2.47 -2.46 -8.83
CA GLY A 48 2.76 -1.04 -9.02
C GLY A 48 1.55 -0.26 -9.57
N GLY A 49 0.84 -0.83 -10.56
CA GLY A 49 -0.36 -0.20 -11.11
C GLY A 49 -1.53 -0.14 -10.13
N LEU A 50 -1.73 -1.19 -9.33
CA LEU A 50 -2.76 -1.19 -8.28
C LEU A 50 -2.41 -0.16 -7.18
N PHE A 51 -1.16 -0.13 -6.73
CA PHE A 51 -0.70 0.83 -5.73
C PHE A 51 -0.82 2.27 -6.23
N ALA A 52 -0.42 2.55 -7.48
CA ALA A 52 -0.61 3.85 -8.10
C ALA A 52 -2.10 4.24 -8.17
N SER A 53 -2.97 3.30 -8.54
CA SER A 53 -4.42 3.54 -8.55
C SER A 53 -4.95 3.87 -7.15
N LEU A 54 -4.46 3.19 -6.11
CA LEU A 54 -4.80 3.47 -4.72
C LEU A 54 -4.36 4.88 -4.31
N VAL A 55 -3.11 5.25 -4.56
CA VAL A 55 -2.59 6.60 -4.25
C VAL A 55 -3.39 7.67 -4.98
N ILE A 56 -3.68 7.47 -6.27
CA ILE A 56 -4.50 8.41 -7.06
C ILE A 56 -5.90 8.52 -6.46
N ILE A 57 -6.58 7.42 -6.15
CA ILE A 57 -7.93 7.49 -5.60
C ILE A 57 -7.91 8.14 -4.21
N SER A 58 -6.99 7.75 -3.33
CA SER A 58 -6.86 8.30 -1.97
C SER A 58 -6.56 9.80 -1.94
N LEU A 59 -5.75 10.32 -2.87
CA LEU A 59 -5.39 11.75 -2.93
C LEU A 59 -6.63 12.64 -3.15
N PHE A 60 -7.64 12.14 -3.87
CA PHE A 60 -8.81 12.92 -4.27
C PHE A 60 -10.09 12.59 -3.46
N LEU A 61 -10.01 11.66 -2.50
CA LEU A 61 -11.16 11.31 -1.64
C LEU A 61 -11.59 12.46 -0.72
N ALA A 62 -10.68 13.38 -0.37
CA ALA A 62 -10.94 14.51 0.53
C ALA A 62 -11.49 15.77 -0.17
N LEU A 63 -11.59 15.75 -1.49
CA LEU A 63 -12.02 16.88 -2.32
C LEU A 63 -13.53 16.77 -2.66
N PRO A 64 -14.22 17.89 -2.96
CA PRO A 64 -15.67 17.90 -3.18
C PRO A 64 -16.13 16.98 -4.33
N LEU A 65 -17.42 16.62 -4.32
CA LEU A 65 -18.10 15.54 -5.06
C LEU A 65 -17.58 15.14 -6.46
N VAL A 66 -17.06 16.08 -7.26
CA VAL A 66 -16.56 15.81 -8.62
C VAL A 66 -15.17 15.15 -8.63
N ALA A 67 -14.35 15.42 -7.61
CA ALA A 67 -12.97 14.94 -7.49
C ALA A 67 -12.81 13.40 -7.46
N PRO A 68 -13.61 12.61 -6.72
CA PRO A 68 -13.47 11.14 -6.75
C PRO A 68 -13.77 10.53 -8.12
N TYR A 69 -14.67 11.13 -8.91
CA TYR A 69 -14.94 10.68 -10.28
C TYR A 69 -13.77 11.00 -11.22
N VAL A 70 -13.16 12.17 -11.09
CA VAL A 70 -11.95 12.53 -11.84
C VAL A 70 -10.80 11.58 -11.48
N ALA A 71 -10.60 11.29 -10.20
CA ALA A 71 -9.58 10.37 -9.75
C ALA A 71 -9.80 8.94 -10.25
N LEU A 72 -11.05 8.48 -10.27
CA LEU A 72 -11.40 7.19 -10.86
C LEU A 72 -11.09 7.15 -12.36
N LEU A 73 -11.39 8.22 -13.11
CA LEU A 73 -11.04 8.30 -14.54
C LEU A 73 -9.51 8.26 -14.74
N VAL A 74 -8.75 8.94 -13.91
CA VAL A 74 -7.28 8.91 -13.95
C VAL A 74 -6.75 7.51 -13.58
N ALA A 75 -7.28 6.87 -12.54
CA ALA A 75 -6.89 5.50 -12.17
C ALA A 75 -7.25 4.48 -13.27
N LEU A 76 -8.40 4.63 -13.92
CA LEU A 76 -8.81 3.78 -15.05
C LEU A 76 -7.88 3.91 -16.26
N SER A 77 -7.17 5.04 -16.42
CA SER A 77 -6.17 5.18 -17.48
C SER A 77 -4.98 4.22 -17.34
N LEU A 78 -4.73 3.67 -16.15
CA LEU A 78 -3.68 2.66 -15.89
C LEU A 78 -4.13 1.24 -16.29
N TYR A 79 -5.43 1.00 -16.38
CA TYR A 79 -5.99 -0.32 -16.65
C TYR A 79 -5.49 -0.99 -17.95
N PRO A 80 -5.36 -0.28 -19.08
CA PRO A 80 -4.81 -0.86 -20.31
C PRO A 80 -3.43 -1.49 -20.10
N VAL A 81 -2.55 -0.86 -19.30
CA VAL A 81 -1.21 -1.39 -19.02
C VAL A 81 -1.28 -2.70 -18.24
N LEU A 82 -2.16 -2.77 -17.24
CA LEU A 82 -2.38 -3.99 -16.43
C LEU A 82 -2.95 -5.13 -17.28
N LYS A 83 -3.92 -4.79 -18.14
CA LYS A 83 -4.49 -5.72 -19.11
C LYS A 83 -3.41 -6.28 -20.03
N GLU A 84 -2.63 -5.41 -20.70
CA GLU A 84 -1.58 -5.85 -21.62
C GLU A 84 -0.51 -6.70 -20.92
N SER A 85 -0.11 -6.35 -19.70
CA SER A 85 0.79 -7.15 -18.87
C SER A 85 0.28 -8.58 -18.64
N ALA A 86 -0.99 -8.73 -18.28
CA ALA A 86 -1.61 -10.05 -18.10
C ALA A 86 -1.68 -10.86 -19.40
N TRP A 87 -2.01 -10.22 -20.52
CA TRP A 87 -2.02 -10.87 -21.84
C TRP A 87 -0.61 -11.28 -22.30
N ARG A 88 0.41 -10.46 -22.04
CA ARG A 88 1.83 -10.81 -22.30
C ARG A 88 2.27 -12.00 -21.46
N ARG A 89 1.92 -12.04 -20.17
CA ARG A 89 2.18 -13.20 -19.29
C ARG A 89 1.43 -14.46 -19.75
N GLY A 90 0.19 -14.31 -20.20
CA GLY A 90 -0.60 -15.38 -20.80
C GLY A 90 0.10 -16.01 -21.99
N ARG A 91 0.64 -15.18 -22.91
CA ARG A 91 1.41 -15.68 -24.06
C ARG A 91 2.72 -16.35 -23.69
N ASP A 92 3.43 -15.88 -22.66
CA ASP A 92 4.64 -16.55 -22.17
C ASP A 92 4.35 -17.96 -21.65
N ALA A 93 3.21 -18.14 -20.98
CA ALA A 93 2.77 -19.43 -20.47
C ALA A 93 1.99 -20.28 -21.50
N GLU A 94 1.80 -19.78 -22.74
CA GLU A 94 0.91 -20.36 -23.76
C GLU A 94 -0.51 -20.62 -23.25
N LEU A 95 -1.00 -19.76 -22.35
CA LEU A 95 -2.33 -19.86 -21.75
C LEU A 95 -3.30 -18.93 -22.46
N THR A 96 -4.47 -19.47 -22.81
CA THR A 96 -5.61 -18.72 -23.33
C THR A 96 -6.84 -18.97 -22.47
N GLY A 97 -7.71 -17.98 -22.31
CA GLY A 97 -8.98 -18.10 -21.58
C GLY A 97 -8.91 -17.67 -20.11
N TRP A 98 -9.66 -18.36 -19.24
CA TRP A 98 -9.92 -17.95 -17.86
C TRP A 98 -8.69 -17.57 -17.03
N PRO A 99 -7.56 -18.31 -17.07
CA PRO A 99 -6.39 -17.96 -16.25
C PRO A 99 -5.81 -16.57 -16.55
N VAL A 100 -5.99 -16.06 -17.77
CA VAL A 100 -5.55 -14.71 -18.18
C VAL A 100 -6.63 -13.68 -17.89
N VAL A 101 -7.91 -14.04 -18.08
CA VAL A 101 -9.05 -13.13 -17.89
C VAL A 101 -9.27 -12.80 -16.42
N ILE A 102 -9.09 -13.75 -15.49
CA ILE A 102 -9.34 -13.54 -14.05
C ILE A 102 -8.52 -12.36 -13.49
N PRO A 103 -7.17 -12.28 -13.61
CA PRO A 103 -6.42 -11.15 -13.07
C PRO A 103 -6.77 -9.81 -13.72
N VAL A 104 -7.20 -9.83 -14.98
CA VAL A 104 -7.66 -8.63 -15.71
C VAL A 104 -9.00 -8.15 -15.18
N ALA A 105 -9.94 -9.07 -14.97
CA ALA A 105 -11.27 -8.76 -14.46
C ALA A 105 -11.21 -8.31 -13.00
N THR A 106 -10.46 -9.01 -12.14
CA THR A 106 -10.33 -8.62 -10.73
C THR A 106 -9.62 -7.29 -10.55
N SER A 107 -8.63 -6.96 -11.40
CA SER A 107 -7.99 -5.63 -11.37
C SER A 107 -8.98 -4.52 -11.73
N LEU A 108 -9.82 -4.72 -12.76
CA LEU A 108 -10.82 -3.74 -13.16
C LEU A 108 -11.87 -3.52 -12.07
N VAL A 109 -12.43 -4.61 -11.54
CA VAL A 109 -13.44 -4.57 -10.49
C VAL A 109 -12.88 -3.87 -9.25
N LEU A 110 -11.65 -4.20 -8.84
CA LEU A 110 -11.02 -3.58 -7.70
C LEU A 110 -10.79 -2.08 -7.90
N ILE A 111 -10.29 -1.63 -9.06
CA ILE A 111 -10.10 -0.20 -9.36
C ILE A 111 -11.43 0.56 -9.33
N VAL A 112 -12.48 0.02 -9.96
CA VAL A 112 -13.80 0.69 -10.02
C VAL A 112 -14.48 0.73 -8.67
N ALA A 113 -14.41 -0.36 -7.91
CA ALA A 113 -15.05 -0.47 -6.61
C ALA A 113 -14.31 0.32 -5.52
N MET A 114 -12.99 0.51 -5.65
CA MET A 114 -12.10 1.05 -4.61
C MET A 114 -12.64 2.28 -3.86
N PRO A 115 -13.23 3.31 -4.50
CA PRO A 115 -13.76 4.48 -3.80
C PRO A 115 -14.94 4.19 -2.84
N TYR A 116 -15.62 3.06 -3.04
CA TYR A 116 -16.85 2.68 -2.35
C TYR A 116 -16.65 1.53 -1.36
N LEU A 117 -15.45 0.97 -1.28
CA LEU A 117 -15.18 -0.19 -0.43
C LEU A 117 -14.96 0.23 1.02
N THR A 118 -15.57 -0.49 1.95
CA THR A 118 -15.13 -0.50 3.35
C THR A 118 -13.77 -1.21 3.45
N MET A 119 -13.02 -0.96 4.52
CA MET A 119 -11.70 -1.58 4.72
C MET A 119 -11.75 -3.12 4.67
N THR A 120 -12.80 -3.74 5.23
CA THR A 120 -12.97 -5.20 5.22
C THR A 120 -13.23 -5.75 3.82
N VAL A 121 -14.09 -5.09 3.04
CA VAL A 121 -14.38 -5.50 1.65
C VAL A 121 -13.17 -5.24 0.75
N PHE A 122 -12.43 -4.16 0.99
CA PHE A 122 -11.18 -3.88 0.28
C PHE A 122 -10.15 -4.98 0.50
N ILE A 123 -9.88 -5.37 1.75
CA ILE A 123 -8.88 -6.41 2.06
C ILE A 123 -9.26 -7.75 1.41
N THR A 124 -10.54 -8.13 1.44
CA THR A 124 -10.99 -9.39 0.83
C THR A 124 -10.88 -9.36 -0.69
N MET A 125 -11.30 -8.27 -1.35
CA MET A 125 -11.14 -8.10 -2.80
C MET A 125 -9.67 -8.03 -3.22
N ALA A 126 -8.82 -7.37 -2.42
CA ALA A 126 -7.37 -7.32 -2.64
C ALA A 126 -6.73 -8.72 -2.52
N LEU A 127 -7.20 -9.55 -1.58
CA LEU A 127 -6.75 -10.94 -1.46
C LEU A 127 -7.18 -11.77 -2.68
N VAL A 128 -8.42 -11.63 -3.15
CA VAL A 128 -8.90 -12.30 -4.38
C VAL A 128 -8.07 -11.87 -5.59
N TRP A 129 -7.79 -10.57 -5.71
CA TRP A 129 -6.90 -10.03 -6.74
C TRP A 129 -5.47 -10.59 -6.64
N LEU A 130 -4.91 -10.67 -5.42
CA LEU A 130 -3.58 -11.24 -5.18
C LEU A 130 -3.53 -12.71 -5.63
N LEU A 131 -4.51 -13.52 -5.25
CA LEU A 131 -4.60 -14.91 -5.67
C LEU A 131 -4.73 -15.04 -7.20
N ALA A 132 -5.52 -14.16 -7.83
CA ALA A 132 -5.70 -14.11 -9.28
C ALA A 132 -4.42 -13.73 -10.05
N THR A 133 -3.59 -12.85 -9.50
CA THR A 133 -2.30 -12.47 -10.09
C THR A 133 -1.25 -13.55 -9.85
N VAL A 134 -1.14 -14.05 -8.62
CA VAL A 134 -0.20 -15.11 -8.25
C VAL A 134 -0.44 -16.39 -9.05
N GLN A 135 -1.69 -16.81 -9.27
CA GLN A 135 -1.96 -18.03 -10.06
C GLN A 135 -1.45 -17.96 -11.50
N LEU A 136 -1.39 -16.77 -12.11
CA LEU A 136 -0.83 -16.58 -13.45
C LEU A 136 0.70 -16.39 -13.42
N ALA A 137 1.22 -15.70 -12.41
CA ALA A 137 2.66 -15.52 -12.21
C ALA A 137 3.39 -16.87 -12.00
N LEU A 138 2.75 -17.81 -11.32
CA LEU A 138 3.34 -19.11 -10.99
C LEU A 138 3.38 -20.11 -12.13
N ARG A 139 2.62 -19.89 -13.18
CA ARG A 139 2.60 -20.81 -14.33
C ARG A 139 3.99 -20.83 -14.97
N PRO A 140 4.53 -22.01 -15.30
CA PRO A 140 5.80 -22.08 -16.01
C PRO A 140 5.65 -21.38 -17.37
N GLY A 141 6.59 -20.49 -17.66
CA GLY A 141 6.73 -19.93 -19.01
C GLY A 141 7.27 -21.01 -19.93
N LYS A 142 6.70 -21.10 -21.13
CA LYS A 142 7.21 -21.95 -22.21
C LYS A 142 7.90 -21.13 -23.31
N GLY A 143 8.03 -19.81 -23.10
CA GLY A 143 8.85 -18.94 -23.94
C GLY A 143 10.24 -19.54 -24.11
N GLY A 144 10.71 -19.59 -25.37
CA GLY A 144 11.97 -20.23 -25.74
C GLY A 144 13.14 -19.66 -24.93
N SER A 145 14.24 -20.43 -24.86
CA SER A 145 15.46 -20.15 -24.08
C SER A 145 16.22 -18.88 -24.48
N GLU A 146 15.59 -17.95 -25.18
CA GLU A 146 16.19 -16.68 -25.55
C GLU A 146 16.34 -15.76 -24.33
N PRO A 147 17.47 -15.05 -24.22
CA PRO A 147 17.72 -14.19 -23.08
C PRO A 147 16.72 -13.02 -23.04
N MET A 148 15.95 -12.96 -21.95
CA MET A 148 15.09 -11.83 -21.59
C MET A 148 15.91 -10.73 -20.94
N MET A 149 15.88 -9.52 -21.48
CA MET A 149 16.54 -8.35 -20.90
C MET A 149 15.49 -7.49 -20.19
N GLY A 150 15.71 -7.18 -18.91
CA GLY A 150 14.72 -6.50 -18.06
C GLY A 150 13.41 -7.29 -17.83
N GLY A 151 13.40 -8.60 -18.10
CA GLY A 151 12.22 -9.46 -17.95
C GLY A 151 11.17 -9.37 -19.06
N TYR A 152 11.52 -8.76 -20.20
CA TYR A 152 10.66 -8.66 -21.38
C TYR A 152 11.30 -9.35 -22.59
N HIS A 153 10.47 -9.97 -23.42
CA HIS A 153 10.83 -10.44 -24.76
C HIS A 153 9.80 -9.94 -25.77
N GLY A 154 10.21 -9.24 -26.81
CA GLY A 154 9.27 -8.70 -27.79
C GLY A 154 9.92 -7.80 -28.85
N PRO A 155 9.12 -7.31 -29.81
CA PRO A 155 9.62 -6.65 -31.03
C PRO A 155 10.38 -5.34 -30.74
N MET A 156 10.15 -4.69 -29.60
CA MET A 156 10.88 -3.49 -29.18
C MET A 156 12.37 -3.76 -28.85
N MET A 157 12.77 -5.02 -28.67
CA MET A 157 14.18 -5.40 -28.42
C MET A 157 14.97 -5.69 -29.71
N ALA A 158 14.29 -5.70 -30.87
CA ALA A 158 14.92 -5.99 -32.15
C ALA A 158 15.76 -4.81 -32.67
N ASP A 159 15.36 -3.57 -32.38
CA ASP A 159 16.10 -2.36 -32.79
C ASP A 159 17.43 -2.22 -32.02
N ASP A 160 17.43 -2.38 -30.68
CA ASP A 160 18.66 -2.28 -29.88
C ASP A 160 19.67 -3.41 -30.18
N ARG A 161 19.20 -4.60 -30.59
CA ARG A 161 20.08 -5.70 -31.02
C ARG A 161 20.71 -5.44 -32.39
N GLY A 162 20.04 -4.70 -33.27
CA GLY A 162 20.58 -4.29 -34.57
C GLY A 162 21.80 -3.38 -34.42
N ASP A 163 21.72 -2.40 -33.52
CA ASP A 163 22.79 -1.43 -33.30
C ASP A 163 23.99 -2.02 -32.53
N ALA A 164 23.75 -2.92 -31.56
CA ALA A 164 24.82 -3.60 -30.83
C ALA A 164 25.66 -4.52 -31.74
N LEU A 165 25.03 -5.21 -32.70
CA LEU A 165 25.72 -6.05 -33.67
C LEU A 165 26.46 -5.23 -34.74
N TYR A 166 25.99 -4.02 -35.06
CA TYR A 166 26.67 -3.11 -35.98
C TYR A 166 27.84 -2.34 -35.34
N SER A 167 27.85 -2.18 -34.01
CA SER A 167 28.97 -1.54 -33.30
C SER A 167 30.21 -2.43 -33.14
N ARG A 168 30.17 -3.69 -33.59
CA ARG A 168 31.36 -4.52 -33.75
C ARG A 168 32.13 -4.06 -34.98
N ARG A 169 32.74 -2.88 -34.87
CA ARG A 169 33.60 -2.25 -35.87
C ARG A 169 34.84 -3.12 -36.01
N VAL A 170 34.81 -4.03 -36.98
CA VAL A 170 35.98 -4.78 -37.42
C VAL A 170 36.80 -3.80 -38.27
N GLU A 171 37.86 -3.24 -37.68
CA GLU A 171 38.86 -2.49 -38.44
C GLU A 171 39.53 -3.47 -39.44
N PRO A 172 39.56 -3.17 -40.75
CA PRO A 172 40.25 -4.00 -41.70
C PRO A 172 41.77 -3.84 -41.50
N SER A 173 42.41 -4.84 -40.90
CA SER A 173 43.87 -4.90 -40.79
C SER A 173 44.49 -5.20 -42.17
N LEU A 174 45.08 -4.18 -42.77
CA LEU A 174 45.70 -4.21 -44.11
C LEU A 174 47.17 -4.67 -44.05
N LEU A 175 47.50 -5.63 -43.20
CA LEU A 175 48.83 -6.22 -43.11
C LEU A 175 48.71 -7.73 -42.85
N GLY A 176 49.07 -8.52 -43.86
CA GLY A 176 49.37 -9.94 -43.70
C GLY A 176 50.59 -10.09 -42.81
N GLY A 177 50.37 -10.61 -41.61
CA GLY A 177 51.40 -11.01 -40.66
C GLY A 177 50.86 -12.19 -39.87
N GLU A 178 51.66 -13.24 -39.80
CA GLU A 178 51.31 -14.55 -39.25
C GLU A 178 50.61 -14.49 -37.88
N ALA A 179 49.66 -15.41 -37.71
CA ALA A 179 48.92 -15.62 -36.49
C ALA A 179 49.87 -15.89 -35.31
N LEU A 180 50.03 -14.90 -34.44
CA LEU A 180 50.51 -15.10 -33.08
C LEU A 180 49.30 -15.45 -32.22
N GLU A 181 49.20 -16.73 -31.86
CA GLU A 181 48.31 -17.23 -30.82
C GLU A 181 48.45 -16.36 -29.57
N THR A 182 47.44 -15.54 -29.31
CA THR A 182 47.30 -14.86 -28.04
C THR A 182 46.67 -15.87 -27.08
N PRO A 183 47.26 -16.16 -25.90
CA PRO A 183 46.65 -17.09 -24.96
C PRO A 183 45.28 -16.53 -24.54
N PRO A 184 44.27 -17.39 -24.30
CA PRO A 184 42.95 -16.92 -23.92
C PRO A 184 43.07 -16.09 -22.65
N SER A 185 42.64 -14.84 -22.74
CA SER A 185 42.47 -13.94 -21.60
C SER A 185 41.59 -14.65 -20.57
N VAL A 186 42.22 -15.05 -19.46
CA VAL A 186 41.57 -15.57 -18.26
C VAL A 186 40.82 -14.41 -17.60
N SER A 187 39.67 -14.05 -18.15
CA SER A 187 38.77 -13.07 -17.53
C SER A 187 37.29 -13.27 -17.89
N ALA A 188 36.93 -14.40 -18.51
CA ALA A 188 35.53 -14.70 -18.86
C ALA A 188 35.08 -16.13 -18.51
N ALA A 189 35.91 -16.96 -17.87
CA ALA A 189 35.61 -18.37 -17.64
C ALA A 189 35.58 -18.81 -16.16
N VAL A 190 35.56 -17.87 -15.19
CA VAL A 190 35.38 -18.19 -13.76
C VAL A 190 34.33 -17.25 -13.17
N GLN A 191 33.13 -17.29 -13.73
CA GLN A 191 31.92 -16.74 -13.10
C GLN A 191 30.68 -17.59 -13.41
N ASP A 192 30.89 -18.83 -13.84
CA ASP A 192 29.88 -19.87 -13.79
C ASP A 192 30.11 -20.73 -12.54
N GLU A 193 29.01 -21.08 -11.88
CA GLU A 193 28.89 -21.94 -10.69
C GLU A 193 28.85 -21.28 -9.31
N LEU A 194 28.16 -20.15 -9.18
CA LEU A 194 27.31 -20.00 -8.00
C LEU A 194 26.00 -19.33 -8.41
N PRO A 195 24.84 -20.02 -8.31
CA PRO A 195 23.57 -19.37 -8.58
C PRO A 195 23.42 -18.23 -7.59
N ASP A 196 23.31 -17.01 -8.13
CA ASP A 196 23.04 -15.79 -7.39
C ASP A 196 21.95 -16.08 -6.34
N ALA A 197 22.19 -15.76 -5.06
CA ALA A 197 21.32 -16.18 -3.96
C ALA A 197 19.86 -15.74 -4.19
N HIS A 198 19.69 -14.66 -4.94
CA HIS A 198 18.40 -14.17 -5.43
C HIS A 198 17.71 -15.15 -6.41
N GLN A 199 18.45 -15.75 -7.35
CA GLN A 199 17.92 -16.78 -8.25
C GLN A 199 17.62 -18.10 -7.53
N LEU A 200 18.44 -18.47 -6.54
CA LEU A 200 18.17 -19.65 -5.71
C LEU A 200 16.90 -19.45 -4.86
N TYR A 201 16.74 -18.27 -4.24
CA TYR A 201 15.54 -17.92 -3.47
C TYR A 201 14.30 -17.91 -4.37
N LEU A 202 14.36 -17.28 -5.55
CA LEU A 202 13.26 -17.21 -6.50
C LEU A 202 12.87 -18.59 -7.05
N THR A 203 13.82 -19.49 -7.30
CA THR A 203 13.52 -20.85 -7.75
C THR A 203 12.89 -21.70 -6.65
N LEU A 204 13.34 -21.57 -5.40
CA LEU A 204 12.72 -22.20 -4.23
C LEU A 204 11.29 -21.68 -3.98
N TRP A 205 11.08 -20.36 -4.03
CA TRP A 205 9.75 -19.74 -3.91
C TRP A 205 8.80 -20.14 -5.04
N ARG A 206 9.32 -20.20 -6.27
CA ARG A 206 8.54 -20.66 -7.42
C ARG A 206 8.14 -22.13 -7.26
N ARG A 207 9.02 -22.98 -6.71
CA ARG A 207 8.76 -24.40 -6.48
C ARG A 207 7.75 -24.64 -5.35
N SER A 208 7.83 -23.87 -4.27
CA SER A 208 6.86 -23.98 -3.16
C SER A 208 5.47 -23.48 -3.56
N LEU A 209 5.39 -22.42 -4.35
CA LEU A 209 4.13 -21.86 -4.81
C LEU A 209 3.49 -22.65 -5.96
N THR A 210 4.29 -23.25 -6.86
CA THR A 210 3.76 -24.15 -7.89
C THR A 210 3.18 -25.43 -7.29
N ALA A 211 3.72 -25.91 -6.16
CA ALA A 211 3.12 -27.00 -5.39
C ALA A 211 1.71 -26.65 -4.88
N LEU A 212 1.46 -25.39 -4.52
CA LEU A 212 0.11 -24.90 -4.17
C LEU A 212 -0.86 -24.98 -5.36
N VAL A 213 -0.38 -24.68 -6.57
CA VAL A 213 -1.20 -24.79 -7.80
C VAL A 213 -1.47 -26.26 -8.17
N GLY A 214 -0.65 -27.21 -7.71
CA GLY A 214 -0.85 -28.65 -7.87
C GLY A 214 -1.89 -29.30 -6.94
N LEU A 215 -2.47 -28.54 -6.00
CA LEU A 215 -3.45 -29.07 -5.03
C LEU A 215 -4.70 -29.67 -5.71
N PRO A 216 -5.28 -30.76 -5.16
CA PRO A 216 -6.46 -31.40 -5.71
C PRO A 216 -7.65 -30.44 -5.73
N LEU A 217 -8.53 -30.61 -6.71
CA LEU A 217 -9.68 -29.73 -6.97
C LEU A 217 -10.57 -29.55 -5.71
N ALA A 218 -10.69 -30.60 -4.89
CA ALA A 218 -11.45 -30.58 -3.64
C ALA A 218 -10.92 -29.55 -2.61
N LEU A 219 -9.60 -29.40 -2.47
CA LEU A 219 -9.03 -28.45 -1.52
C LEU A 219 -9.13 -27.01 -2.03
N LYS A 220 -8.97 -26.82 -3.35
CA LYS A 220 -9.22 -25.53 -4.01
C LYS A 220 -10.69 -25.10 -3.86
N ALA A 221 -11.63 -26.04 -4.00
CA ALA A 221 -13.04 -25.79 -3.78
C ALA A 221 -13.35 -25.48 -2.32
N ALA A 222 -12.73 -26.17 -1.36
CA ALA A 222 -12.90 -25.88 0.07
C ALA A 222 -12.37 -24.50 0.47
N MET A 223 -11.19 -24.11 -0.02
CA MET A 223 -10.64 -22.77 0.21
C MET A 223 -11.48 -21.68 -0.47
N ALA A 224 -11.93 -21.93 -1.70
CA ALA A 224 -12.81 -21.00 -2.40
C ALA A 224 -14.16 -20.86 -1.67
N LEU A 225 -14.73 -21.95 -1.17
CA LEU A 225 -15.95 -21.95 -0.38
C LEU A 225 -15.76 -21.19 0.93
N LEU A 226 -14.62 -21.36 1.62
CA LEU A 226 -14.29 -20.65 2.85
C LEU A 226 -14.12 -19.14 2.62
N LEU A 227 -13.53 -18.75 1.49
CA LEU A 227 -13.44 -17.36 1.07
C LEU A 227 -14.80 -16.78 0.68
N ILE A 228 -15.65 -17.55 -0.03
CA ILE A 228 -17.00 -17.13 -0.41
C ILE A 228 -17.91 -17.01 0.82
N THR A 229 -17.82 -17.93 1.79
CA THR A 229 -18.57 -17.83 3.05
C THR A 229 -18.09 -16.63 3.87
N ALA A 230 -16.78 -16.39 3.97
CA ALA A 230 -16.24 -15.17 4.58
C ALA A 230 -16.68 -13.89 3.85
N MET A 231 -16.92 -13.96 2.54
CA MET A 231 -17.42 -12.84 1.71
C MET A 231 -18.92 -12.58 1.87
N LEU A 232 -19.73 -13.60 2.19
CA LEU A 232 -21.18 -13.49 2.34
C LEU A 232 -21.64 -13.14 3.77
N VAL A 233 -20.82 -13.45 4.78
CA VAL A 233 -21.12 -13.13 6.21
C VAL A 233 -21.37 -11.64 6.48
N PRO A 234 -20.64 -10.68 5.87
CA PRO A 234 -20.92 -9.25 6.03
C PRO A 234 -22.22 -8.79 5.36
N TRP A 235 -22.68 -9.49 4.31
CA TRP A 235 -23.90 -9.14 3.57
C TRP A 235 -25.18 -9.65 4.25
N ALA A 236 -25.11 -10.75 5.01
CA ALA A 236 -26.25 -11.27 5.76
C ALA A 236 -26.75 -10.30 6.83
N GLY A 237 -25.88 -9.43 7.37
CA GLY A 237 -26.24 -8.40 8.34
C GLY A 237 -26.91 -7.15 7.76
N GLN A 238 -26.95 -6.99 6.42
CA GLN A 238 -27.58 -5.83 5.76
C GLN A 238 -28.96 -6.15 5.14
N LEU A 239 -29.41 -7.41 5.23
CA LEU A 239 -30.72 -7.85 4.72
C LEU A 239 -31.81 -7.88 5.81
N SER A 240 -31.55 -7.38 7.01
CA SER A 240 -32.61 -7.11 7.99
C SER A 240 -33.41 -5.89 7.56
N TRP A 241 -34.53 -6.17 6.90
CA TRP A 241 -35.68 -5.31 6.65
C TRP A 241 -35.95 -4.38 7.84
N GLU A 242 -35.66 -3.09 7.67
CA GLU A 242 -36.09 -2.02 8.58
C GLU A 242 -37.59 -1.75 8.31
N SER A 243 -38.47 -2.42 9.05
CA SER A 243 -39.88 -2.08 9.08
C SER A 243 -40.07 -0.91 10.02
N THR A 244 -40.21 0.29 9.45
CA THR A 244 -40.72 1.44 10.19
C THR A 244 -42.25 1.39 10.25
N PRO A 245 -42.85 1.44 11.44
CA PRO A 245 -44.11 2.14 11.60
C PRO A 245 -43.93 3.38 12.49
N ALA A 246 -44.80 4.34 12.22
CA ALA A 246 -44.78 5.73 12.66
C ALA A 246 -45.00 5.91 14.18
N SER A 247 -44.59 7.10 14.64
CA SER A 247 -44.81 7.69 15.97
C SER A 247 -46.20 7.46 16.57
N ASP A 248 -46.24 7.18 17.88
CA ASP A 248 -46.90 8.07 18.85
C ASP A 248 -46.55 7.74 20.32
N THR A 249 -46.02 8.76 21.00
CA THR A 249 -46.26 9.22 22.38
C THR A 249 -46.45 8.24 23.56
N ALA A 250 -45.53 8.41 24.53
CA ALA A 250 -45.62 8.27 25.99
C ALA A 250 -45.72 6.88 26.67
N THR A 251 -44.67 6.58 27.46
CA THR A 251 -44.68 6.25 28.92
C THR A 251 -43.66 5.14 29.25
N GLN A 252 -42.63 5.48 30.03
CA GLN A 252 -41.69 4.58 30.75
C GLN A 252 -42.42 3.96 31.97
N PRO A 253 -42.10 2.77 32.57
CA PRO A 253 -40.83 2.00 32.65
C PRO A 253 -40.99 0.52 32.21
N GLU A 254 -39.97 -0.35 32.06
CA GLU A 254 -39.11 -0.94 33.10
C GLU A 254 -38.21 -2.05 32.44
N VAL A 255 -36.87 -1.97 32.62
CA VAL A 255 -35.83 -3.04 32.74
C VAL A 255 -35.79 -4.18 31.68
N ALA A 256 -34.70 -4.54 30.96
CA ALA A 256 -33.32 -4.09 30.70
C ALA A 256 -32.72 -4.96 29.55
N PRO A 257 -31.73 -4.46 28.76
CA PRO A 257 -30.67 -5.34 28.25
C PRO A 257 -29.26 -4.82 28.59
N GLU A 258 -28.36 -5.77 28.84
CA GLU A 258 -26.92 -5.64 29.13
C GLU A 258 -26.14 -5.12 27.88
N PRO A 259 -25.06 -4.33 28.06
CA PRO A 259 -24.79 -3.17 27.21
C PRO A 259 -23.81 -3.42 26.06
N GLU A 260 -24.12 -2.83 24.89
CA GLU A 260 -23.11 -2.46 23.89
C GLU A 260 -22.20 -1.36 24.47
N VAL A 261 -20.89 -1.59 24.44
CA VAL A 261 -19.86 -0.62 24.87
C VAL A 261 -19.76 0.49 23.83
N ILE A 262 -20.61 1.50 24.00
CA ILE A 262 -20.57 2.77 23.29
C ILE A 262 -19.26 3.49 23.65
N LYS A 263 -18.39 3.77 22.67
CA LYS A 263 -17.33 4.79 22.84
C LYS A 263 -18.02 6.11 23.16
N PRO A 264 -17.83 6.71 24.35
CA PRO A 264 -18.55 7.92 24.68
C PRO A 264 -17.93 9.09 23.88
N ARG A 265 -18.67 9.52 22.85
CA ARG A 265 -18.36 10.62 21.92
C ARG A 265 -18.83 11.96 22.53
N ALA A 266 -18.24 12.33 23.67
CA ALA A 266 -18.45 13.63 24.30
C ALA A 266 -17.10 14.25 24.68
N GLU A 267 -17.06 15.58 24.64
CA GLU A 267 -15.98 16.41 25.18
C GLU A 267 -15.76 16.03 26.65
N ALA A 268 -14.61 15.46 26.98
CA ALA A 268 -14.27 15.11 28.36
C ALA A 268 -13.16 16.03 28.86
N ILE A 269 -13.45 16.77 29.93
CA ILE A 269 -12.50 17.64 30.62
C ILE A 269 -12.19 17.02 31.98
N LEU A 270 -10.91 16.76 32.23
CA LEU A 270 -10.44 16.21 33.50
C LEU A 270 -9.37 17.12 34.10
N GLU A 271 -9.64 17.61 35.31
CA GLU A 271 -8.63 18.29 36.12
C GLU A 271 -7.67 17.29 36.75
N MET A 272 -6.38 17.55 36.62
CA MET A 272 -5.31 16.70 37.12
C MET A 272 -4.72 17.23 38.43
N PRO A 273 -4.09 16.37 39.25
CA PRO A 273 -3.63 16.74 40.59
C PRO A 273 -2.60 17.90 40.64
N ASP A 274 -1.94 18.20 39.53
CA ASP A 274 -0.87 19.19 39.41
C ASP A 274 -1.31 20.42 38.61
N GLN A 275 -2.58 20.82 38.75
CA GLN A 275 -3.13 22.08 38.19
C GLN A 275 -3.05 22.22 36.67
N TYR A 276 -3.19 21.09 35.96
CA TYR A 276 -3.38 21.06 34.53
C TYR A 276 -4.67 20.29 34.19
N TRP A 277 -5.23 20.54 33.01
CA TRP A 277 -6.43 19.89 32.53
C TRP A 277 -6.13 19.06 31.29
N LEU A 278 -6.78 17.91 31.19
CA LEU A 278 -6.80 17.08 30.00
C LEU A 278 -8.15 17.24 29.33
N TRP A 279 -8.12 17.67 28.08
CA TRP A 279 -9.30 17.82 27.24
C TRP A 279 -9.25 16.76 26.17
N LEU A 280 -10.30 15.96 26.08
CA LEU A 280 -10.47 14.98 25.02
C LEU A 280 -11.67 15.39 24.18
N ASP A 281 -11.41 15.90 22.99
CA ASP A 281 -12.44 16.23 22.01
C ASP A 281 -12.20 15.49 20.70
N ASN A 282 -13.24 14.80 20.21
CA ASN A 282 -13.22 14.06 18.94
C ASN A 282 -11.99 13.14 18.73
N GLY A 283 -11.41 12.61 19.81
CA GLY A 283 -10.22 11.75 19.78
C GLY A 283 -8.88 12.49 19.81
N THR A 284 -8.89 13.82 19.86
CA THR A 284 -7.73 14.70 20.04
C THR A 284 -7.52 14.97 21.52
N LEU A 285 -6.35 14.65 22.04
CA LEU A 285 -5.96 15.04 23.39
C LEU A 285 -5.35 16.45 23.38
N SER A 286 -5.80 17.30 24.28
CA SER A 286 -5.15 18.58 24.58
C SER A 286 -4.82 18.69 26.06
N VAL A 287 -3.68 19.30 26.35
CA VAL A 287 -3.20 19.58 27.71
C VAL A 287 -3.29 21.08 27.92
N ARG A 288 -3.99 21.51 28.95
CA ARG A 288 -4.17 22.92 29.30
C ARG A 288 -3.55 23.21 30.65
N TRP A 289 -2.81 24.29 30.80
CA TRP A 289 -2.20 24.68 32.08
C TRP A 289 -2.04 26.20 32.16
N GLN A 290 -1.84 26.71 33.37
CA GLN A 290 -1.55 28.12 33.58
C GLN A 290 -0.08 28.40 33.28
N GLY A 291 0.21 29.26 32.30
CA GLY A 291 1.57 29.68 31.96
C GLY A 291 1.91 31.08 32.44
N ASP A 292 3.09 31.55 32.08
CA ASP A 292 3.53 32.93 32.32
C ASP A 292 2.80 33.93 31.40
N GLU A 293 2.94 35.23 31.67
CA GLU A 293 2.37 36.26 30.80
C GLU A 293 3.02 36.24 29.41
N ALA A 294 2.28 35.75 28.42
CA ALA A 294 2.67 35.70 27.01
C ALA A 294 1.63 36.40 26.12
N PRO A 295 2.03 36.91 24.95
CA PRO A 295 1.07 37.50 24.00
C PRO A 295 0.07 36.44 23.53
N LEU A 296 -1.19 36.85 23.40
CA LEU A 296 -2.27 35.99 22.90
C LEU A 296 -1.97 35.45 21.50
N GLY A 297 -2.24 34.17 21.28
CA GLY A 297 -2.08 33.51 19.99
C GLY A 297 -1.10 32.34 20.02
N GLU A 298 -0.54 32.01 18.85
CA GLU A 298 0.30 30.83 18.64
C GLU A 298 1.66 30.98 19.31
N LEU A 299 1.99 30.08 20.24
CA LEU A 299 3.28 29.99 20.91
C LEU A 299 4.23 29.02 20.18
N TRP A 300 3.67 27.95 19.60
CA TRP A 300 4.40 26.97 18.80
C TRP A 300 3.49 26.31 17.77
N SER A 301 4.00 26.11 16.56
CA SER A 301 3.31 25.35 15.51
C SER A 301 4.25 24.37 14.81
N LEU A 302 3.82 23.11 14.75
CA LEU A 302 4.52 22.05 14.03
C LEU A 302 4.47 22.27 12.52
N GLU A 303 3.42 22.91 12.00
CA GLU A 303 3.25 23.17 10.56
C GLU A 303 4.29 24.17 10.05
N THR A 304 4.54 25.23 10.83
CA THR A 304 5.50 26.26 10.44
C THR A 304 6.90 26.01 11.01
N ALA A 305 7.02 25.12 11.99
CA ALA A 305 8.21 24.90 12.81
C ALA A 305 8.76 26.21 13.41
N LYS A 306 7.86 27.16 13.72
CA LYS A 306 8.17 28.45 14.32
C LYS A 306 7.50 28.56 15.68
N GLY A 307 8.14 29.30 16.57
CA GLY A 307 7.70 29.53 17.95
C GLY A 307 8.77 29.19 18.96
N ASP A 308 8.36 29.03 20.21
CA ASP A 308 9.26 28.61 21.29
C ASP A 308 9.63 27.12 21.14
N THR A 309 10.92 26.85 20.99
CA THR A 309 11.46 25.49 20.90
C THR A 309 11.24 24.66 22.17
N SER A 310 11.03 25.30 23.33
CA SER A 310 10.71 24.58 24.57
C SER A 310 9.36 23.86 24.49
N CYS A 311 8.47 24.32 23.61
CA CYS A 311 7.15 23.75 23.34
C CYS A 311 7.14 22.72 22.20
N ALA A 312 8.30 22.46 21.57
CA ALA A 312 8.36 21.56 20.43
C ALA A 312 8.07 20.10 20.78
N GLU A 313 8.32 19.71 22.03
CA GLU A 313 8.19 18.35 22.52
C GLU A 313 7.66 18.31 23.95
N LEU A 314 6.78 17.35 24.22
CA LEU A 314 6.43 16.86 25.55
C LEU A 314 7.34 15.68 25.86
N VAL A 315 8.15 15.78 26.92
CA VAL A 315 9.14 14.76 27.27
C VAL A 315 8.78 14.13 28.62
N PHE A 316 8.64 12.81 28.67
CA PHE A 316 8.41 12.07 29.92
C PHE A 316 9.73 11.75 30.62
N ASN A 317 9.63 11.35 31.89
CA ASN A 317 10.78 10.95 32.71
C ASN A 317 11.53 9.67 32.25
N ASP A 318 11.05 9.00 31.20
CA ASP A 318 11.69 7.85 30.55
C ASP A 318 12.33 8.22 29.20
N ASP A 319 12.55 9.51 28.95
CA ASP A 319 13.03 10.11 27.70
C ASP A 319 12.11 9.89 26.49
N SER A 320 10.89 9.38 26.69
CA SER A 320 9.90 9.33 25.60
C SER A 320 9.36 10.73 25.30
N ALA A 321 9.37 11.10 24.03
CA ALA A 321 8.99 12.43 23.57
C ALA A 321 7.83 12.38 22.56
N TYR A 322 6.90 13.32 22.68
CA TYR A 322 5.74 13.45 21.80
C TYR A 322 5.59 14.91 21.37
N ARG A 323 5.29 15.13 20.10
CA ARG A 323 5.23 16.47 19.53
C ARG A 323 3.80 16.99 19.57
N PRO A 324 3.52 18.12 20.24
CA PRO A 324 2.27 18.84 20.03
C PRO A 324 2.25 19.37 18.58
N TYR A 325 1.08 19.35 17.95
CA TYR A 325 0.95 19.94 16.61
C TYR A 325 0.81 21.46 16.69
N ARG A 326 0.23 21.98 17.79
CA ARG A 326 0.11 23.41 18.07
C ARG A 326 0.06 23.66 19.57
N VAL A 327 0.63 24.79 20.01
CA VAL A 327 0.50 25.35 21.36
C VAL A 327 0.06 26.79 21.25
N ASP A 328 -1.06 27.12 21.90
CA ASP A 328 -1.67 28.45 21.87
C ASP A 328 -1.77 29.04 23.28
N VAL A 329 -1.68 30.37 23.39
CA VAL A 329 -1.99 31.15 24.60
C VAL A 329 -3.40 31.71 24.46
N GLU A 330 -4.31 31.24 25.31
CA GLU A 330 -5.71 31.65 25.36
C GLU A 330 -5.91 33.00 26.06
N ALA A 331 -7.08 33.62 25.84
CA ALA A 331 -7.42 34.96 26.35
C ALA A 331 -7.39 35.09 27.88
N ASP A 332 -7.49 33.97 28.59
CA ASP A 332 -7.46 33.88 30.05
C ASP A 332 -6.07 33.53 30.62
N GLY A 333 -5.02 33.56 29.77
CA GLY A 333 -3.63 33.32 30.17
C GLY A 333 -3.28 31.83 30.32
N PHE A 334 -4.17 30.93 29.91
CA PHE A 334 -3.90 29.51 29.86
C PHE A 334 -3.21 29.12 28.56
N TYR A 335 -2.30 28.17 28.66
CA TYR A 335 -1.62 27.58 27.53
C TYR A 335 -2.36 26.29 27.18
N LEU A 336 -2.58 26.06 25.89
CA LEU A 336 -3.25 24.88 25.37
C LEU A 336 -2.34 24.20 24.35
N ALA A 337 -1.83 23.02 24.69
CA ALA A 337 -1.08 22.18 23.75
C ALA A 337 -1.98 21.07 23.21
N ALA A 338 -2.12 20.99 21.89
CA ALA A 338 -2.94 20.00 21.23
C ALA A 338 -2.08 18.95 20.51
N PHE A 339 -2.49 17.69 20.60
CA PHE A 339 -1.76 16.53 20.09
C PHE A 339 -2.50 15.82 18.96
N SER A 340 -1.76 15.05 18.14
CA SER A 340 -2.37 14.26 17.06
C SER A 340 -3.34 13.21 17.63
N PRO A 341 -4.52 12.98 17.00
CA PRO A 341 -5.42 11.91 17.40
C PRO A 341 -4.79 10.51 17.41
N MET A 342 -3.72 10.30 16.64
CA MET A 342 -2.97 9.04 16.62
C MET A 342 -2.16 8.81 17.90
N ASP A 343 -1.71 9.89 18.54
CA ASP A 343 -0.85 9.83 19.73
C ASP A 343 -1.66 9.83 21.04
N THR A 344 -2.95 10.21 20.99
CA THR A 344 -3.87 10.30 22.14
C THR A 344 -3.84 9.07 23.05
N GLU A 345 -3.98 7.88 22.48
CA GLU A 345 -4.04 6.65 23.28
C GLU A 345 -2.71 6.39 24.01
N ILE A 346 -1.59 6.59 23.32
CA ILE A 346 -0.27 6.39 23.90
C ILE A 346 -0.01 7.45 24.98
N LEU A 347 -0.33 8.71 24.72
CA LEU A 347 -0.18 9.81 25.67
C LEU A 347 -0.99 9.60 26.95
N ILE A 348 -2.26 9.21 26.86
CA ILE A 348 -3.10 8.94 28.04
C ILE A 348 -2.49 7.81 28.88
N ARG A 349 -2.00 6.73 28.26
CA ARG A 349 -1.34 5.64 28.98
C ARG A 349 -0.03 6.08 29.63
N GLN A 350 0.76 6.91 28.96
CA GLN A 350 2.01 7.43 29.52
C GLN A 350 1.72 8.34 30.71
N ILE A 351 0.78 9.28 30.59
CA ILE A 351 0.30 10.14 31.68
C ILE A 351 -0.14 9.28 32.87
N ALA A 352 -0.82 8.15 32.64
CA ALA A 352 -1.29 7.27 33.70
C ALA A 352 -0.19 6.45 34.39
N ARG A 353 0.96 6.20 33.74
CA ARG A 353 1.97 5.23 34.21
C ARG A 353 3.31 5.87 34.58
N ARG A 354 3.60 7.06 34.07
CA ARG A 354 4.87 7.76 34.27
C ARG A 354 4.87 8.64 35.51
N GLY A 355 6.07 9.10 35.89
CA GLY A 355 6.27 9.88 37.12
C GLY A 355 6.09 11.38 36.92
N SER A 356 6.56 11.90 35.79
CA SER A 356 6.47 13.31 35.43
C SER A 356 6.66 13.48 33.92
N PHE A 357 6.26 14.65 33.40
CA PHE A 357 6.62 15.10 32.05
C PHE A 357 6.99 16.59 32.06
N THR A 358 7.70 17.03 31.03
CA THR A 358 8.01 18.44 30.79
C THR A 358 7.41 18.89 29.47
N LEU A 359 6.78 20.08 29.45
CA LEU A 359 6.18 20.68 28.26
C LEU A 359 6.35 22.21 28.33
N CYS A 360 6.83 22.83 27.26
CA CYS A 360 7.09 24.29 27.22
C CYS A 360 8.00 24.77 28.37
N GLY A 361 8.95 23.93 28.80
CA GLY A 361 9.82 24.21 29.96
C GLY A 361 9.18 24.01 31.34
N TYR A 362 7.87 23.73 31.43
CA TYR A 362 7.19 23.47 32.70
C TYR A 362 7.25 21.97 33.07
N PRO A 363 7.68 21.63 34.30
CA PRO A 363 7.61 20.27 34.80
C PRO A 363 6.25 19.99 35.46
N PHE A 364 5.63 18.86 35.08
CA PHE A 364 4.37 18.38 35.65
C PHE A 364 4.57 17.02 36.34
N SER A 365 4.06 16.91 37.55
CA SER A 365 3.99 15.68 38.32
C SER A 365 2.77 14.85 37.90
N LEU A 366 2.99 13.57 37.62
CA LEU A 366 1.93 12.62 37.29
C LEU A 366 1.48 11.81 38.51
N LYS A 367 1.89 12.20 39.72
CA LYS A 367 1.54 11.47 40.93
C LYS A 367 0.03 11.54 41.17
N GLY A 368 -0.64 10.39 41.08
CA GLY A 368 -2.11 10.30 41.24
C GLY A 368 -2.90 10.44 39.94
N SER A 369 -2.22 10.65 38.79
CA SER A 369 -2.84 10.70 37.46
C SER A 369 -3.65 9.46 37.14
N THR A 370 -3.15 8.26 37.50
CA THR A 370 -3.85 6.99 37.28
C THR A 370 -5.21 6.97 37.98
N LYS A 371 -5.28 7.52 39.20
CA LYS A 371 -6.51 7.55 39.99
C LYS A 371 -7.51 8.54 39.38
N ALA A 372 -7.04 9.71 38.96
CA ALA A 372 -7.87 10.71 38.29
C ALA A 372 -8.43 10.18 36.96
N LEU A 373 -7.58 9.57 36.12
CA LEU A 373 -7.99 9.03 34.82
C LEU A 373 -8.99 7.86 34.95
N LYS A 374 -8.82 6.97 35.94
CA LYS A 374 -9.78 5.90 36.23
C LYS A 374 -11.12 6.40 36.77
N SER A 375 -11.17 7.61 37.32
CA SER A 375 -12.42 8.16 37.85
C SER A 375 -13.37 8.68 36.76
N HIS A 376 -12.88 8.80 35.52
CA HIS A 376 -13.63 9.37 34.41
C HIS A 376 -13.75 8.35 33.27
N SER A 377 -14.98 7.94 32.95
CA SER A 377 -15.28 6.83 32.03
C SER A 377 -14.62 6.96 30.65
N HIS A 378 -14.52 8.19 30.13
CA HIS A 378 -13.88 8.49 28.85
C HIS A 378 -12.39 8.17 28.83
N PHE A 379 -11.67 8.44 29.92
CA PHE A 379 -10.24 8.20 30.02
C PHE A 379 -9.91 6.77 30.44
N GLU A 380 -10.78 6.16 31.25
CA GLU A 380 -10.67 4.75 31.67
C GLU A 380 -10.65 3.79 30.47
N TRP A 381 -11.40 4.10 29.40
CA TRP A 381 -11.42 3.31 28.17
C TRP A 381 -10.03 3.11 27.55
N PHE A 382 -9.15 4.11 27.63
CA PHE A 382 -7.78 4.04 27.09
C PHE A 382 -6.80 3.26 27.98
N LEU A 383 -7.18 2.98 29.24
CA LEU A 383 -6.32 2.31 30.22
C LEU A 383 -6.55 0.79 30.29
N THR A 384 -7.72 0.33 29.86
CA THR A 384 -8.16 -1.07 29.96
C THR A 384 -7.81 -1.92 28.72
N ARG A 385 -7.29 -1.29 27.67
CA ARG A 385 -6.87 -1.90 26.40
C ARG A 385 -5.36 -1.74 26.21
#